data_AF-A0A2H0NA11-F1
#
_entry.id   AF-A0A2H0NA11-F1
#
_cell.length_a   1.000
_cell.length_b   1.000
_cell.length_c   1.000
_cell.angle_alpha   90.00
_cell.angle_beta   90.00
_cell.angle_gamma   90.00
#
_symmetry.space_group_name_H-M   'P 1'
#
loop_
_entity.id
_entity.type
_entity.pdbx_description
1 polymer ?
#
loop_
_entity_poly.entity_id
_entity_poly.type
_entity_poly.pdbx_seq_one_letter_code
_entity_poly.pdbx_strand_id
1 'polypeptide(L)'
;MMKGGEIKMTATKAVKRNYYSVEFLFPDEIVNQEILSDLIIPAVQGEFYSYSSKFTDERPLYAFMKCKANKNRPIDTIKDLGHEANLLFLFNKLEQIKVCPVKTAHTSGLLGNSVNSELLSNTFIAPAKITAEHFYNLYFKKDASKLMKISQESCLECKTSIIPLELEMIIAMMTDCGKYGLFLVKDLTSTSIQIDACHILL
;
A
#
# COMPACT_ATOMS: atom_id res chain seq x y z
N MET A 1 -59.67 -25.22 42.94
CA MET A 1 -60.08 -23.83 43.14
C MET A 1 -59.31 -22.95 42.17
N MET A 2 -60.00 -22.29 41.25
CA MET A 2 -59.44 -21.21 40.42
C MET A 2 -59.46 -19.89 41.19
N LYS A 3 -58.33 -19.16 41.17
CA LYS A 3 -58.19 -17.69 41.12
C LYS A 3 -56.79 -17.46 40.51
N GLY A 4 -56.57 -16.80 39.38
CA GLY A 4 -57.19 -15.57 38.89
C GLY A 4 -56.27 -14.41 39.30
N GLY A 5 -55.40 -13.97 38.40
CA GLY A 5 -54.49 -12.83 38.60
C GLY A 5 -53.63 -12.54 37.36
N GLU A 6 -54.18 -11.75 36.43
CA GLU A 6 -53.45 -11.13 35.32
C GLU A 6 -52.48 -10.06 35.83
N ILE A 7 -51.26 -9.99 35.28
CA ILE A 7 -50.51 -8.73 35.15
C ILE A 7 -49.80 -8.66 33.79
N LYS A 8 -50.41 -7.86 32.91
CA LYS A 8 -49.87 -6.94 31.88
C LYS A 8 -48.54 -7.27 31.19
N MET A 9 -48.65 -7.62 29.90
CA MET A 9 -47.57 -7.46 28.92
C MET A 9 -47.27 -5.98 28.67
N THR A 10 -46.05 -5.56 28.96
CA THR A 10 -45.41 -4.41 28.31
C THR A 10 -44.33 -4.92 27.37
N ALA A 11 -44.59 -4.81 26.07
CA ALA A 11 -43.64 -5.13 25.04
C ALA A 11 -42.46 -4.17 25.10
N THR A 12 -41.27 -4.69 25.39
CA THR A 12 -40.02 -3.99 25.08
C THR A 12 -39.21 -4.88 24.15
N LYS A 13 -38.97 -4.34 22.96
CA LYS A 13 -38.42 -4.98 21.78
C LYS A 13 -36.90 -5.12 21.95
N ALA A 14 -36.41 -6.35 22.13
CA ALA A 14 -35.02 -6.73 21.85
C ALA A 14 -34.93 -8.24 21.62
N VAL A 15 -35.33 -8.69 20.44
CA VAL A 15 -35.13 -10.08 20.01
C VAL A 15 -33.64 -10.26 19.71
N LYS A 16 -32.90 -10.79 20.69
CA LYS A 16 -31.65 -11.51 20.45
C LYS A 16 -31.97 -12.68 19.52
N ARG A 17 -31.47 -12.63 18.28
CA ARG A 17 -31.42 -13.82 17.43
C ARG A 17 -30.12 -14.57 17.75
N ASN A 18 -30.31 -15.78 18.26
CA ASN A 18 -29.29 -16.80 18.44
C ASN A 18 -28.58 -17.06 17.11
N TYR A 19 -27.27 -16.83 17.06
CA TYR A 19 -26.39 -17.53 16.14
C TYR A 19 -25.78 -18.69 16.92
N TYR A 20 -26.09 -19.90 16.50
CA TYR A 20 -25.38 -21.10 16.94
C TYR A 20 -23.94 -21.01 16.43
N SER A 21 -22.98 -20.92 17.35
CA SER A 21 -21.56 -21.12 17.07
C SER A 21 -21.29 -22.62 16.93
N VAL A 22 -20.84 -23.04 15.75
CA VAL A 22 -20.10 -24.30 15.62
C VAL A 22 -18.70 -24.00 16.14
N GLU A 23 -18.40 -24.49 17.34
CA GLU A 23 -17.06 -24.44 17.92
C GLU A 23 -16.13 -25.33 17.10
N PHE A 24 -15.33 -24.71 16.22
CA PHE A 24 -14.05 -25.29 15.84
C PHE A 24 -13.02 -24.81 16.84
N LEU A 25 -12.60 -25.73 17.71
CA LEU A 25 -11.46 -25.58 18.60
C LEU A 25 -10.19 -25.39 17.76
N PHE A 26 -9.77 -24.14 17.56
CA PHE A 26 -8.38 -23.80 17.32
C PHE A 26 -7.97 -22.86 18.46
N PRO A 27 -6.85 -23.14 19.16
CA PRO A 27 -6.45 -22.36 20.32
C PRO A 27 -6.18 -20.90 19.93
N ASP A 28 -6.71 -20.00 20.74
CA ASP A 28 -6.67 -18.55 20.60
C ASP A 28 -5.25 -18.01 20.41
N GLU A 29 -4.90 -17.63 19.17
CA GLU A 29 -3.99 -16.52 18.95
C GLU A 29 -4.82 -15.28 18.66
N ILE A 30 -4.90 -14.40 19.65
CA ILE A 30 -5.21 -12.99 19.44
C ILE A 30 -4.06 -12.43 18.60
N VAL A 31 -4.17 -12.55 17.27
CA VAL A 31 -3.26 -11.88 16.35
C VAL A 31 -3.57 -10.39 16.47
N ASN A 32 -2.84 -9.70 17.35
CA ASN A 32 -2.89 -8.26 17.50
C ASN A 32 -2.71 -7.62 16.13
N GLN A 33 -3.58 -6.67 15.77
CA GLN A 33 -3.54 -5.96 14.50
C GLN A 33 -2.19 -5.24 14.28
N GLU A 34 -1.48 -4.91 15.37
CA GLU A 34 -0.11 -4.41 15.38
C GLU A 34 0.91 -5.46 14.85
N ILE A 35 0.77 -6.74 15.21
CA ILE A 35 1.68 -7.83 14.78
C ILE A 35 1.60 -8.07 13.27
N LEU A 36 0.39 -7.95 12.69
CA LEU A 36 0.19 -8.05 11.23
C LEU A 36 0.79 -6.86 10.49
N SER A 37 0.84 -5.69 11.12
CA SER A 37 1.35 -4.46 10.50
C SER A 37 2.86 -4.52 10.28
N ASP A 38 3.58 -5.30 11.09
CA ASP A 38 5.05 -5.41 11.06
C ASP A 38 5.55 -6.57 10.18
N LEU A 39 4.77 -7.64 10.03
CA LEU A 39 5.13 -8.79 9.19
C LEU A 39 5.46 -8.40 7.74
N ILE A 40 6.63 -8.80 7.25
CA ILE A 40 7.02 -8.62 5.86
C ILE A 40 6.48 -9.83 5.08
N ILE A 41 5.45 -9.60 4.27
CA ILE A 41 4.85 -10.62 3.41
C ILE A 41 5.11 -10.22 1.95
N PRO A 42 6.12 -10.81 1.28
CA PRO A 42 6.48 -10.45 -0.09
C PRO A 42 5.33 -10.60 -1.07
N ALA A 43 5.42 -9.90 -2.21
CA ALA A 43 4.51 -10.13 -3.32
C ALA A 43 4.71 -11.55 -3.89
N VAL A 44 3.60 -12.20 -4.21
CA VAL A 44 3.55 -13.51 -4.88
C VAL A 44 3.53 -13.33 -6.39
N GLN A 45 4.32 -14.13 -7.11
CA GLN A 45 4.38 -14.14 -8.57
C GLN A 45 3.00 -14.41 -9.18
N GLY A 46 2.60 -13.59 -10.16
CA GLY A 46 1.32 -13.67 -10.85
C GLY A 46 0.12 -13.12 -10.09
N GLU A 47 0.26 -12.76 -8.80
CA GLU A 47 -0.84 -12.21 -8.01
C GLU A 47 -0.97 -10.69 -8.22
N PHE A 48 -2.16 -10.24 -8.61
CA PHE A 48 -2.46 -8.82 -8.82
C PHE A 48 -3.07 -8.20 -7.56
N TYR A 49 -2.48 -7.10 -7.12
CA TYR A 49 -2.92 -6.38 -5.92
C TYR A 49 -3.46 -5.00 -6.27
N SER A 50 -4.57 -4.61 -5.65
CA SER A 50 -5.18 -3.28 -5.73
C SER A 50 -5.48 -2.79 -4.32
N TYR A 51 -5.09 -1.57 -3.97
CA TYR A 51 -5.24 -1.03 -2.63
C TYR A 51 -5.18 0.50 -2.58
N SER A 52 -5.60 1.05 -1.45
CA SER A 52 -5.35 2.45 -1.07
C SER A 52 -4.41 2.49 0.12
N SER A 53 -3.51 3.46 0.17
CA SER A 53 -2.60 3.66 1.30
C SER A 53 -2.36 5.15 1.54
N LYS A 54 -2.14 5.53 2.79
CA LYS A 54 -1.72 6.87 3.19
C LYS A 54 -0.29 6.81 3.69
N PHE A 55 0.57 7.71 3.23
CA PHE A 55 1.94 7.86 3.68
C PHE A 55 2.09 9.19 4.40
N THR A 56 2.96 9.22 5.40
CA THR A 56 3.27 10.39 6.21
C THR A 56 4.79 10.50 6.38
N ASP A 57 5.26 11.59 6.97
CA ASP A 57 6.67 11.76 7.33
C ASP A 57 7.16 10.71 8.33
N GLU A 58 6.30 10.14 9.17
CA GLU A 58 6.67 9.01 10.04
C GLU A 58 6.70 7.66 9.30
N ARG A 59 5.92 7.50 8.22
CA ARG A 59 5.85 6.26 7.42
C ARG A 59 6.01 6.53 5.92
N PRO A 60 7.17 7.04 5.48
CA PRO A 60 7.35 7.54 4.11
C PRO A 60 7.81 6.47 3.11
N LEU A 61 8.21 5.29 3.57
CA LEU A 61 8.67 4.22 2.68
C LEU A 61 7.49 3.48 2.06
N TYR A 62 7.63 3.19 0.77
CA TYR A 62 6.67 2.44 -0.01
C TYR A 62 7.26 1.09 -0.45
N ALA A 63 6.60 0.02 -0.01
CA ALA A 63 6.95 -1.36 -0.32
C ALA A 63 5.93 -2.15 -1.18
N PHE A 64 6.43 -2.88 -2.18
CA PHE A 64 5.65 -3.77 -3.04
C PHE A 64 5.46 -5.17 -2.46
N MET A 65 4.76 -5.22 -1.32
CA MET A 65 4.41 -6.44 -0.60
C MET A 65 2.97 -6.93 -0.86
N LYS A 66 2.62 -8.13 -0.40
CA LYS A 66 1.25 -8.66 -0.51
C LYS A 66 0.24 -7.94 0.38
N CYS A 67 0.60 -7.69 1.64
CA CYS A 67 -0.33 -7.14 2.63
C CYS A 67 -0.59 -5.63 2.44
N LYS A 68 -1.87 -5.22 2.42
CA LYS A 68 -2.28 -3.81 2.33
C LYS A 68 -1.83 -2.98 3.53
N ALA A 69 -1.87 -3.55 4.74
CA ALA A 69 -1.54 -2.82 5.97
C ALA A 69 -0.05 -2.41 6.04
N ASN A 70 0.80 -3.01 5.20
CA ASN A 70 2.25 -2.96 5.36
C ASN A 70 2.91 -2.14 4.25
N LYS A 71 2.11 -1.44 3.44
CA LYS A 71 2.55 -0.71 2.25
C LYS A 71 3.32 0.56 2.57
N ASN A 72 2.93 1.23 3.64
CA ASN A 72 3.66 2.33 4.24
C ASN A 72 4.55 1.80 5.37
N ARG A 73 5.78 2.29 5.46
CA ARG A 73 6.78 1.81 6.42
C ARG A 73 7.59 2.99 6.98
N PRO A 74 8.00 2.94 8.25
CA PRO A 74 8.97 3.90 8.77
C PRO A 74 10.36 3.65 8.18
N ILE A 75 11.19 4.69 8.09
CA ILE A 75 12.50 4.63 7.41
C ILE A 75 13.45 3.60 8.01
N ASP A 76 13.41 3.40 9.33
CA ASP A 76 14.29 2.48 10.05
C ASP A 76 14.12 1.00 9.63
N THR A 77 12.92 0.61 9.16
CA THR A 77 12.62 -0.75 8.68
C THR A 77 13.25 -1.09 7.33
N ILE A 78 13.91 -0.14 6.65
CA ILE A 78 14.51 -0.35 5.33
C ILE A 78 15.49 -1.53 5.28
N LYS A 79 16.22 -1.78 6.38
CA LYS A 79 17.20 -2.87 6.47
C LYS A 79 16.54 -4.24 6.40
N ASP A 80 15.36 -4.35 6.99
CA ASP A 80 14.58 -5.58 7.04
C ASP A 80 13.80 -5.80 5.73
N LEU A 81 13.42 -4.71 5.06
CA LEU A 81 12.68 -4.76 3.79
C LEU A 81 13.55 -5.20 2.61
N GLY A 82 14.81 -4.76 2.54
CA GLY A 82 15.70 -5.05 1.41
C GLY A 82 15.05 -4.70 0.06
N HIS A 83 14.91 -5.69 -0.83
CA HIS A 83 14.31 -5.56 -2.17
C HIS A 83 12.81 -5.18 -2.15
N GLU A 84 12.14 -5.31 -1.01
CA GLU A 84 10.76 -4.87 -0.83
C GLU A 84 10.65 -3.35 -0.65
N ALA A 85 11.73 -2.64 -0.31
CA ALA A 85 11.71 -1.18 -0.22
C ALA A 85 11.93 -0.54 -1.60
N ASN A 86 10.88 0.06 -2.17
CA ASN A 86 10.91 0.51 -3.57
C ASN A 86 11.02 2.03 -3.69
N LEU A 87 10.11 2.77 -3.04
CA LEU A 87 10.07 4.24 -3.12
C LEU A 87 10.14 4.89 -1.74
N LEU A 88 10.61 6.13 -1.71
CA LEU A 88 10.59 7.02 -0.57
C LEU A 88 9.82 8.28 -0.95
N PHE A 89 8.80 8.61 -0.16
CA PHE A 89 8.15 9.91 -0.21
C PHE A 89 8.95 10.92 0.62
N LEU A 90 9.33 12.02 -0.01
CA LEU A 90 10.08 13.10 0.61
C LEU A 90 9.11 14.20 1.04
N PHE A 91 8.87 14.27 2.34
CA PHE A 91 8.04 15.31 2.96
C PHE A 91 8.92 16.50 3.35
N ASN A 92 8.54 17.69 2.89
CA ASN A 92 9.13 18.93 3.33
C ASN A 92 8.00 19.91 3.58
N LYS A 93 7.90 20.43 4.80
CA LYS A 93 6.78 21.30 5.24
C LYS A 93 6.60 22.55 4.36
N LEU A 94 7.65 22.97 3.66
CA LEU A 94 7.67 24.19 2.83
C LEU A 94 7.76 23.91 1.33
N GLU A 95 7.90 22.65 0.91
CA GLU A 95 8.02 22.29 -0.50
C GLU A 95 6.97 21.26 -0.90
N GLN A 96 6.77 21.11 -2.20
CA GLN A 96 5.98 20.05 -2.78
C GLN A 96 6.57 18.68 -2.41
N ILE A 97 5.70 17.74 -2.01
CA ILE A 97 6.11 16.35 -1.77
C ILE A 97 6.72 15.78 -3.05
N LYS A 98 7.85 15.10 -2.90
CA LYS A 98 8.52 14.40 -4.00
C LYS A 98 8.52 12.90 -3.74
N VAL A 99 8.70 12.10 -4.77
CA VAL A 99 8.95 10.66 -4.65
C VAL A 99 10.22 10.29 -5.40
N CYS A 100 10.97 9.36 -4.86
CA CYS A 100 12.16 8.81 -5.51
C CYS A 100 12.35 7.33 -5.19
N PRO A 101 13.10 6.57 -6.02
CA PRO A 101 13.56 5.24 -5.68
C PRO A 101 14.39 5.26 -4.40
N VAL A 102 14.19 4.26 -3.54
CA VAL A 102 14.94 4.13 -2.28
C VAL A 102 16.45 4.08 -2.52
N LYS A 103 16.88 3.39 -3.58
CA LYS A 103 18.30 3.34 -3.96
C LYS A 103 18.84 4.72 -4.36
N THR A 104 18.06 5.53 -5.08
CA THR A 104 18.40 6.93 -5.38
C THR A 104 18.53 7.74 -4.11
N ALA A 105 17.54 7.64 -3.20
CA ALA A 105 17.59 8.32 -1.91
C ALA A 105 18.84 7.95 -1.09
N HIS A 106 19.23 6.67 -1.10
CA HIS A 106 20.44 6.19 -0.45
C HIS A 106 21.70 6.82 -1.09
N THR A 107 21.84 6.77 -2.42
CA THR A 107 23.00 7.36 -3.11
C THR A 107 23.10 8.88 -2.94
N SER A 108 21.99 9.56 -2.69
CA SER A 108 21.94 10.99 -2.41
C SER A 108 22.13 11.34 -0.92
N GLY A 109 22.38 10.36 -0.05
CA GLY A 109 22.59 10.56 1.38
C GLY A 109 21.31 10.85 2.19
N LEU A 110 20.13 10.68 1.60
CA LEU A 110 18.84 10.98 2.25
C LEU A 110 18.40 9.92 3.27
N LEU A 111 18.99 8.72 3.23
CA LEU A 111 18.66 7.59 4.10
C LEU A 111 19.74 7.30 5.16
N GLY A 112 20.80 8.11 5.21
CA GLY A 112 21.99 7.86 6.02
C GLY A 112 22.81 6.64 5.55
N ASN A 113 23.90 6.34 6.27
CA ASN A 113 24.91 5.35 5.85
C ASN A 113 24.65 3.92 6.34
N SER A 114 23.46 3.64 6.87
CA SER A 114 23.24 2.40 7.65
C SER A 114 22.67 1.24 6.82
N VAL A 115 22.44 1.43 5.53
CA VAL A 115 21.78 0.47 4.63
C VAL A 115 22.79 -0.06 3.61
N ASN A 116 22.87 -1.38 3.43
CA ASN A 116 23.66 -1.94 2.34
C ASN A 116 22.91 -1.70 1.01
N SER A 117 23.50 -0.92 0.12
CA SER A 117 22.90 -0.58 -1.18
C SER A 117 22.71 -1.78 -2.12
N GLU A 118 23.44 -2.88 -1.90
CA GLU A 118 23.32 -4.13 -2.66
C GLU A 118 22.01 -4.86 -2.38
N LEU A 119 21.42 -4.66 -1.20
CA LEU A 119 20.13 -5.24 -0.81
C LEU A 119 18.94 -4.43 -1.36
N LEU A 120 19.20 -3.30 -2.03
CA LEU A 120 18.17 -2.44 -2.59
C LEU A 120 18.02 -2.68 -4.09
N SER A 121 16.79 -2.98 -4.51
CA SER A 121 16.42 -3.12 -5.92
C SER A 121 16.56 -1.82 -6.68
N ASN A 122 16.98 -1.92 -7.95
CA ASN A 122 16.83 -0.80 -8.87
C ASN A 122 15.34 -0.63 -9.18
N THR A 123 14.80 0.52 -8.78
CA THR A 123 13.41 0.90 -9.05
C THR A 123 13.43 2.08 -10.01
N PHE A 124 12.64 1.98 -11.07
CA PHE A 124 12.46 3.01 -12.08
C PHE A 124 11.06 3.59 -11.90
N ILE A 125 10.95 4.92 -11.98
CA ILE A 125 9.67 5.62 -11.86
C ILE A 125 9.52 6.65 -12.97
N ALA A 126 8.28 6.91 -13.36
CA ALA A 126 7.94 7.96 -14.31
C ALA A 126 6.47 8.38 -14.15
N PRO A 127 6.10 9.61 -14.52
CA PRO A 127 4.70 9.96 -14.71
C PRO A 127 4.11 9.08 -15.82
N ALA A 128 2.99 8.40 -15.54
CA ALA A 128 2.29 7.59 -16.52
C ALA A 128 1.43 8.48 -17.42
N LYS A 129 1.52 8.30 -18.74
CA LYS A 129 0.73 9.05 -19.73
C LYS A 129 -0.68 8.45 -19.91
N ILE A 130 -1.40 8.24 -18.80
CA ILE A 130 -2.76 7.69 -18.79
C ILE A 130 -3.71 8.54 -17.94
N THR A 131 -5.02 8.38 -18.12
CA THR A 131 -6.04 9.07 -17.32
C THR A 131 -6.39 8.28 -16.04
N ALA A 132 -7.01 8.95 -15.07
CA ALA A 132 -7.54 8.30 -13.86
C ALA A 132 -8.59 7.22 -14.20
N GLU A 133 -9.43 7.45 -15.20
CA GLU A 133 -10.39 6.44 -15.69
C GLU A 133 -9.66 5.18 -16.18
N HIS A 134 -8.59 5.36 -16.96
CA HIS A 134 -7.79 4.24 -17.44
C HIS A 134 -7.09 3.51 -16.29
N PHE A 135 -6.54 4.26 -15.32
CA PHE A 135 -5.99 3.67 -14.10
C PHE A 135 -7.02 2.82 -13.35
N TYR A 136 -8.22 3.33 -13.11
CA TYR A 136 -9.25 2.56 -12.39
C TYR A 136 -9.74 1.35 -13.19
N ASN A 137 -9.79 1.44 -14.51
CA ASN A 137 -10.07 0.28 -15.35
C ASN A 137 -9.05 -0.85 -15.13
N LEU A 138 -7.75 -0.54 -15.02
CA LEU A 138 -6.71 -1.53 -14.67
C LEU A 138 -6.88 -2.03 -13.24
N TYR A 139 -7.08 -1.11 -12.30
CA TYR A 139 -7.23 -1.37 -10.88
C TYR A 139 -8.37 -2.37 -10.59
N PHE A 140 -9.52 -2.24 -11.26
CA PHE A 140 -10.68 -3.10 -11.07
C PHE A 140 -10.64 -4.37 -11.91
N LYS A 141 -10.19 -4.29 -13.18
CA LYS A 141 -10.12 -5.47 -14.06
C LYS A 141 -8.92 -6.39 -13.77
N LYS A 142 -7.94 -5.90 -13.00
CA LYS A 142 -6.71 -6.62 -12.67
C LYS A 142 -5.93 -7.08 -13.92
N ASP A 143 -5.86 -6.20 -14.92
CA ASP A 143 -5.20 -6.47 -16.20
C ASP A 143 -3.67 -6.35 -16.05
N ALA A 144 -3.04 -7.48 -15.70
CA ALA A 144 -1.61 -7.61 -15.49
C ALA A 144 -0.77 -7.23 -16.74
N SER A 145 -1.20 -7.68 -17.92
CA SER A 145 -0.44 -7.44 -19.16
C SER A 145 -0.40 -5.96 -19.49
N LYS A 146 -1.54 -5.28 -19.35
CA LYS A 146 -1.64 -3.85 -19.63
C LYS A 146 -0.92 -3.01 -18.57
N LEU A 147 -0.96 -3.43 -17.31
CA LEU A 147 -0.18 -2.81 -16.22
C LEU A 147 1.33 -2.87 -16.51
N MET A 148 1.85 -4.05 -16.87
CA MET A 148 3.25 -4.25 -17.23
C MET A 148 3.63 -3.35 -18.41
N LYS A 149 2.83 -3.35 -19.48
CA LYS A 149 3.10 -2.55 -20.68
C LYS A 149 3.20 -1.05 -20.37
N ILE A 150 2.23 -0.48 -19.65
CA ILE A 150 2.24 0.95 -19.28
C ILE A 150 3.45 1.28 -18.41
N SER A 151 3.80 0.38 -17.48
CA SER A 151 4.93 0.58 -16.58
C SER A 151 6.25 0.61 -17.35
N GLN A 152 6.44 -0.32 -18.29
CA GLN A 152 7.62 -0.38 -19.16
C GLN A 152 7.72 0.85 -20.07
N GLU A 153 6.64 1.18 -20.79
CA GLU A 153 6.60 2.32 -21.71
C GLU A 153 6.92 3.64 -20.98
N SER A 154 6.41 3.81 -19.76
CA SER A 154 6.67 5.04 -18.99
C SER A 154 8.09 5.08 -18.41
N CYS A 155 8.57 3.96 -17.85
CA CYS A 155 9.83 3.94 -17.09
C CYS A 155 11.09 3.83 -17.97
N LEU A 156 11.00 3.21 -19.15
CA LEU A 156 12.16 3.07 -20.05
C LEU A 156 12.54 4.39 -20.74
N GLU A 157 11.58 5.30 -20.93
CA GLU A 157 11.81 6.61 -21.56
C GLU A 157 12.30 7.68 -20.57
N CYS A 158 12.06 7.49 -19.26
CA CYS A 158 12.28 8.53 -18.25
C CYS A 158 13.67 8.41 -17.59
N LYS A 159 14.39 9.54 -17.53
CA LYS A 159 15.70 9.64 -16.85
C LYS A 159 15.63 10.27 -15.46
N THR A 160 14.45 10.74 -15.05
CA THR A 160 14.27 11.46 -13.80
C THR A 160 14.06 10.50 -12.64
N SER A 161 14.89 10.60 -11.60
CA SER A 161 14.83 9.72 -10.42
C SER A 161 14.11 10.36 -9.23
N ILE A 162 13.77 11.65 -9.28
CA ILE A 162 13.03 12.36 -8.23
C ILE A 162 11.89 13.13 -8.89
N ILE A 163 10.65 12.80 -8.55
CA ILE A 163 9.45 13.35 -9.19
C ILE A 163 8.68 14.20 -8.16
N PRO A 164 8.46 15.50 -8.41
CA PRO A 164 7.49 16.28 -7.64
C PRO A 164 6.08 15.77 -7.90
N LEU A 165 5.30 15.57 -6.83
CA LEU A 165 3.96 14.99 -6.93
C LEU A 165 2.87 16.06 -6.99
N GLU A 166 1.89 15.81 -7.85
CA GLU A 166 0.69 16.63 -8.00
C GLU A 166 -0.56 15.78 -7.76
N LEU A 167 -1.66 16.44 -7.39
CA LEU A 167 -2.95 15.77 -7.25
C LEU A 167 -3.37 15.17 -8.60
N GLU A 168 -3.97 13.98 -8.56
CA GLU A 168 -4.38 13.19 -9.73
C GLU A 168 -3.25 12.70 -10.64
N MET A 169 -1.99 12.97 -10.27
CA MET A 169 -0.83 12.43 -10.97
C MET A 169 -0.80 10.90 -10.82
N ILE A 170 -0.49 10.21 -11.93
CA ILE A 170 -0.27 8.78 -11.92
C ILE A 170 1.21 8.52 -12.12
N ILE A 171 1.80 7.76 -11.21
CA ILE A 171 3.20 7.33 -11.30
C ILE A 171 3.22 5.87 -11.68
N ALA A 172 3.93 5.58 -12.76
CA ALA A 172 4.34 4.25 -13.13
C ALA A 172 5.65 3.88 -12.44
N MET A 173 5.79 2.60 -12.11
CA MET A 173 7.03 2.05 -11.61
C MET A 173 7.30 0.64 -12.08
N MET A 174 8.58 0.31 -12.20
CA MET A 174 9.05 -1.05 -12.39
C MET A 174 10.33 -1.31 -11.60
N THR A 175 10.57 -2.56 -11.20
CA THR A 175 11.80 -2.97 -10.53
C THR A 175 12.60 -3.92 -11.41
N ASP A 176 13.91 -4.03 -11.15
CA ASP A 176 14.78 -5.03 -11.76
C ASP A 176 14.40 -6.47 -11.41
N CYS A 177 13.66 -6.68 -10.31
CA CYS A 177 13.11 -7.98 -9.90
C CYS A 177 11.73 -8.31 -10.50
N GLY A 178 11.28 -7.61 -11.55
CA GLY A 178 10.05 -7.98 -12.27
C GLY A 178 8.75 -7.51 -11.64
N LYS A 179 8.80 -6.56 -10.68
CA LYS A 179 7.59 -5.94 -10.15
C LYS A 179 7.18 -4.76 -11.02
N TYR A 180 5.90 -4.65 -11.29
CA TYR A 180 5.30 -3.56 -12.07
C TYR A 180 4.14 -2.97 -11.30
N GLY A 181 3.98 -1.65 -11.31
CA GLY A 181 2.87 -1.03 -10.63
C GLY A 181 2.60 0.41 -11.03
N LEU A 182 1.41 0.86 -10.64
CA LEU A 182 0.95 2.22 -10.78
C LEU A 182 0.45 2.71 -9.42
N PHE A 183 0.58 4.01 -9.17
CA PHE A 183 -0.25 4.68 -8.17
C PHE A 183 -0.77 6.02 -8.66
N LEU A 184 -1.98 6.34 -8.23
CA LEU A 184 -2.68 7.60 -8.44
C LEU A 184 -2.67 8.40 -7.13
N VAL A 185 -2.23 9.66 -7.20
CA VAL A 185 -2.28 10.59 -6.06
C VAL A 185 -3.72 11.06 -5.85
N LYS A 186 -4.31 10.70 -4.70
CA LYS A 186 -5.72 10.98 -4.33
C LYS A 186 -5.89 12.17 -3.41
N ASP A 187 -4.92 12.38 -2.54
CA ASP A 187 -4.87 13.52 -1.63
C ASP A 187 -3.41 13.86 -1.37
N LEU A 188 -3.12 15.16 -1.21
CA LEU A 188 -1.77 15.67 -1.03
C LEU A 188 -1.80 16.87 -0.08
N THR A 189 -1.16 16.70 1.08
CA THR A 189 -0.94 17.76 2.07
C THR A 189 0.57 17.96 2.28
N SER A 190 0.99 18.92 3.10
CA SER A 190 2.42 19.10 3.39
C SER A 190 3.05 17.97 4.22
N THR A 191 2.23 17.12 4.85
CA THR A 191 2.69 16.05 5.76
C THR A 191 2.15 14.68 5.41
N SER A 192 1.28 14.56 4.40
CA SER A 192 0.74 13.27 4.01
C SER A 192 0.35 13.20 2.54
N ILE A 193 0.41 11.99 2.01
CA ILE A 193 -0.10 11.65 0.68
C ILE A 193 -1.01 10.44 0.78
N GLN A 194 -2.18 10.50 0.17
CA GLN A 194 -3.03 9.34 -0.04
C GLN A 194 -2.95 8.91 -1.50
N ILE A 195 -2.80 7.60 -1.72
CA ILE A 195 -2.77 7.01 -3.05
C ILE A 195 -3.77 5.87 -3.18
N ASP A 196 -4.25 5.67 -4.40
CA ASP A 196 -4.71 4.37 -4.85
C ASP A 196 -3.60 3.74 -5.69
N ALA A 197 -3.38 2.44 -5.56
CA ALA A 197 -2.27 1.76 -6.20
C ALA A 197 -2.65 0.34 -6.64
N CYS A 198 -2.00 -0.12 -7.70
CA CYS A 198 -2.01 -1.51 -8.10
C CYS A 198 -0.60 -1.97 -8.52
N HIS A 199 -0.30 -3.24 -8.27
CA HIS A 199 0.98 -3.84 -8.67
C HIS A 199 0.88 -5.34 -8.86
N ILE A 200 1.87 -5.90 -9.54
CA ILE A 200 2.08 -7.32 -9.76
C ILE A 200 3.58 -7.64 -9.73
N LEU A 201 3.92 -8.84 -9.28
CA LEU A 201 5.23 -9.46 -9.51
C LEU A 201 5.09 -10.47 -10.66
N LEU A 202 5.88 -10.35 -11.70
CA LEU A 202 5.89 -11.26 -12.85
C LEU A 202 7.17 -12.11 -12.91
#